data_AF-A0A3D2P8Q7-F1
#
_entry.id   AF-A0A3D2P8Q7-F1
#
_cell.length_a   1.000
_cell.length_b   1.000
_cell.length_c   1.000
_cell.angle_alpha   90.00
_cell.angle_beta   90.00
_cell.angle_gamma   90.00
#
_symmetry.space_group_name_H-M   'P 1'
#
loop_
_entity.id
_entity.type
_entity.pdbx_description
1 polymer ?
#
loop_
_entity_poly.entity_id
_entity_poly.type
_entity_poly.pdbx_seq_one_letter_code
_entity_poly.pdbx_strand_id
1 'polypeptide(L)'
;MWNYFVKGGPLMYPLLLCSVLSLAIIVERIIYYFKIGKKNRIIIPKIDSALEHRDWFTIKEICQTYSSPLTHVLLSGLERFADKKETIEETMESTGLLEVVHLEKYLPVLATIASISTLLGFTGTVTGMIRAFQAIAETGVSSPAIVGGGIAEALITTAAGLFIAVPTTVFYHYFTHWVDSFVLEIEKYSHRLLKLR
;
A
#
# COMPACT_ATOMS: atom_id res chain seq x y z
N MET A 1 -24.31 5.43 15.90
CA MET A 1 -23.59 4.65 14.87
C MET A 1 -24.25 3.30 14.57
N TRP A 2 -24.52 2.44 15.57
CA TRP A 2 -25.18 1.13 15.34
C TRP A 2 -26.52 1.22 14.57
N ASN A 3 -27.35 2.22 14.89
CA ASN A 3 -28.61 2.48 14.16
C ASN A 3 -28.41 2.88 12.69
N TYR A 4 -27.26 3.44 12.29
CA TYR A 4 -26.97 3.72 10.87
C TYR A 4 -26.46 2.48 10.16
N PHE A 5 -25.69 1.63 10.84
CA PHE A 5 -25.20 0.37 10.30
C PHE A 5 -26.34 -0.59 9.94
N VAL A 6 -27.33 -0.74 10.83
CA VAL A 6 -28.52 -1.56 10.56
C VAL A 6 -29.37 -0.95 9.43
N LYS A 7 -29.38 0.38 9.28
CA LYS A 7 -30.12 1.10 8.23
C LYS A 7 -29.46 1.09 6.86
N GLY A 8 -28.15 0.81 6.76
CA GLY A 8 -27.44 0.69 5.47
C GLY A 8 -27.60 -0.68 4.80
N GLY A 9 -28.36 -1.58 5.42
CA GLY A 9 -28.70 -2.87 4.84
C GLY A 9 -27.52 -3.86 4.74
N PRO A 10 -27.68 -4.94 3.96
CA PRO A 10 -26.75 -6.07 3.96
C PRO A 10 -25.36 -5.75 3.38
N LEU A 11 -25.25 -4.70 2.55
CA LEU A 11 -23.97 -4.29 1.96
C LEU A 11 -23.02 -3.63 2.99
N MET A 12 -23.50 -3.34 4.20
CA MET A 12 -22.66 -2.85 5.30
C MET A 12 -21.71 -3.91 5.85
N TYR A 13 -22.05 -5.20 5.79
CA TYR A 13 -21.18 -6.29 6.26
C TYR A 13 -19.89 -6.44 5.42
N PRO A 14 -19.93 -6.53 4.08
CA PRO A 14 -18.70 -6.56 3.28
C PRO A 14 -17.92 -5.24 3.37
N LEU A 15 -18.60 -4.08 3.49
CA LEU A 15 -17.92 -2.81 3.74
C LEU A 15 -17.16 -2.79 5.07
N LEU A 16 -17.74 -3.35 6.13
CA LEU A 16 -17.05 -3.49 7.42
C LEU A 16 -15.79 -4.35 7.30
N LEU A 17 -15.86 -5.45 6.56
CA LEU A 17 -14.69 -6.29 6.29
C LEU A 17 -13.60 -5.52 5.54
N CYS A 18 -13.97 -4.78 4.48
CA CYS A 18 -13.05 -3.89 3.76
C CYS A 18 -12.40 -2.85 4.68
N SER A 19 -13.16 -2.26 5.60
CA SER A 19 -12.65 -1.29 6.58
C SER A 19 -11.62 -1.88 7.53
N VAL A 20 -11.90 -3.07 8.09
CA VAL A 20 -10.97 -3.74 9.01
C VAL A 20 -9.69 -4.15 8.29
N LEU A 21 -9.81 -4.73 7.09
CA LEU A 21 -8.66 -5.18 6.30
C LEU A 21 -7.78 -4.01 5.84
N SER A 22 -8.37 -2.94 5.32
CA SER A 22 -7.62 -1.75 4.91
C SER A 22 -6.87 -1.12 6.09
N LEU A 23 -7.54 -0.97 7.24
CA LEU A 23 -6.90 -0.42 8.43
C LEU A 23 -5.75 -1.29 8.92
N ALA A 24 -5.93 -2.62 8.96
CA ALA A 24 -4.88 -3.55 9.35
C ALA A 24 -3.64 -3.45 8.44
N ILE A 25 -3.85 -3.41 7.12
CA ILE A 25 -2.76 -3.24 6.14
C ILE A 25 -2.07 -1.89 6.31
N ILE A 26 -2.83 -0.80 6.48
CA ILE A 26 -2.27 0.56 6.66
C ILE A 26 -1.36 0.60 7.89
N VAL A 27 -1.82 0.08 9.02
CA VAL A 27 -1.05 0.08 10.27
C VAL A 27 0.21 -0.79 10.13
N GLU A 28 0.10 -1.98 9.55
CA GLU A 28 1.25 -2.86 9.31
C GLU A 28 2.30 -2.18 8.42
N ARG A 29 1.87 -1.57 7.30
CA ARG A 29 2.77 -0.87 6.36
C ARG A 29 3.43 0.33 6.99
N ILE A 30 2.71 1.14 7.78
CA ILE A 30 3.30 2.28 8.50
C ILE A 30 4.43 1.81 9.43
N ILE A 31 4.19 0.76 10.22
CA ILE A 31 5.20 0.24 11.15
C ILE A 31 6.39 -0.33 10.38
N TYR A 32 6.14 -1.06 9.28
CA TYR A 32 7.18 -1.65 8.44
C TYR A 32 8.09 -0.59 7.81
N TYR A 33 7.52 0.41 7.14
CA TYR A 33 8.29 1.50 6.51
C TYR A 33 8.99 2.39 7.53
N PHE A 34 8.37 2.65 8.68
CA PHE A 34 9.02 3.41 9.75
C PHE A 34 10.26 2.68 10.30
N LYS A 35 10.20 1.35 10.43
CA LYS A 35 11.35 0.53 10.83
C LYS A 35 12.48 0.59 9.79
N ILE A 36 12.16 0.49 8.50
CA ILE A 36 13.15 0.61 7.41
C ILE A 36 13.77 2.01 7.41
N GLY A 37 12.95 3.06 7.43
CA GLY A 37 13.42 4.44 7.45
C GLY A 37 14.34 4.75 8.64
N LYS A 38 14.05 4.20 9.82
CA LYS A 38 14.92 4.34 11.01
C LYS A 38 16.27 3.65 10.82
N LYS A 39 16.30 2.44 10.24
CA LYS A 39 17.55 1.74 9.90
C LYS A 39 18.35 2.51 8.86
N ASN A 40 17.69 2.97 7.81
CA ASN A 40 18.32 3.70 6.70
C ASN A 40 19.03 4.96 7.18
N ARG A 41 18.40 5.75 8.08
CA ARG A 41 19.03 6.93 8.69
C ARG A 41 20.36 6.65 9.41
N ILE A 42 20.58 5.42 9.87
CA ILE A 42 21.81 5.01 10.57
C ILE A 42 22.83 4.45 9.57
N ILE A 43 22.41 3.65 8.60
CA ILE A 43 23.31 2.96 7.66
C ILE A 43 23.80 3.88 6.54
N ILE A 44 22.95 4.78 6.02
CA ILE A 44 23.26 5.63 4.86
C ILE A 44 24.49 6.49 5.11
N PRO A 45 24.60 7.26 6.21
CA PRO A 45 25.80 8.08 6.44
C PRO A 45 27.09 7.25 6.55
N LYS A 46 26.98 6.02 7.07
CA LYS A 46 28.12 5.09 7.18
C LYS A 46 28.53 4.54 5.81
N ILE A 47 27.56 4.16 4.99
CA ILE A 47 27.79 3.72 3.60
C ILE A 47 28.35 4.87 2.78
N ASP A 48 27.84 6.09 2.93
CA ASP A 48 28.36 7.29 2.27
C ASP A 48 29.83 7.52 2.60
N SER A 49 30.18 7.53 3.89
CA SER A 49 31.56 7.68 4.34
C SER A 49 32.46 6.56 3.79
N ALA A 50 32.00 5.31 3.79
CA ALA A 50 32.81 4.18 3.31
C ALA A 50 33.00 4.21 1.77
N LEU A 51 31.97 4.66 1.03
CA LEU A 51 32.05 4.88 -0.42
C LEU A 51 33.06 5.97 -0.79
N GLU A 52 33.14 7.05 -0.01
CA GLU A 52 34.12 8.13 -0.23
C GLU A 52 35.56 7.66 -0.08
N HIS A 53 35.83 6.81 0.92
CA HIS A 53 37.15 6.26 1.20
C HIS A 53 37.49 5.02 0.36
N ARG A 54 36.59 4.61 -0.55
CA ARG A 54 36.75 3.39 -1.36
C ARG A 54 37.01 2.13 -0.51
N ASP A 55 36.39 2.07 0.66
CA ASP A 55 36.59 0.97 1.62
C ASP A 55 35.47 -0.07 1.49
N TRP A 56 35.68 -1.02 0.58
CA TRP A 56 34.73 -2.10 0.30
C TRP A 56 34.51 -3.03 1.50
N PHE A 57 35.52 -3.19 2.36
CA PHE A 57 35.44 -4.09 3.51
C PHE A 57 34.43 -3.55 4.52
N THR A 58 34.54 -2.24 4.83
CA THR A 58 33.59 -1.55 5.71
C THR A 58 32.18 -1.56 5.14
N ILE A 59 31.99 -1.35 3.82
CA ILE A 59 30.65 -1.43 3.20
C ILE A 59 30.07 -2.83 3.37
N LYS A 60 30.86 -3.88 3.11
CA LYS A 60 30.42 -5.27 3.25
C LYS A 60 30.03 -5.60 4.69
N GLU A 61 30.82 -5.17 5.67
CA GLU A 61 30.54 -5.39 7.09
C GLU A 61 29.25 -4.70 7.52
N ILE A 62 29.01 -3.45 7.09
CA ILE A 62 27.75 -2.74 7.34
C ILE A 62 26.57 -3.51 6.74
N CYS A 63 26.70 -3.96 5.49
CA CYS A 63 25.64 -4.69 4.81
C CYS A 63 25.33 -6.06 5.43
N GLN A 64 26.32 -6.72 6.03
CA GLN A 64 26.13 -7.97 6.77
C GLN A 64 25.53 -7.74 8.17
N THR A 65 25.86 -6.62 8.81
CA THR A 65 25.39 -6.29 10.16
C THR A 65 23.93 -5.83 10.17
N TYR A 66 23.54 -5.02 9.19
CA TYR A 66 22.20 -4.45 9.10
C TYR A 66 21.41 -5.13 8.00
N SER A 67 20.26 -5.70 8.33
CA SER A 67 19.30 -6.19 7.34
C SER A 67 18.31 -5.07 6.97
N SER A 68 18.45 -4.58 5.74
CA SER A 68 17.60 -3.60 5.06
C SER A 68 17.56 -3.97 3.57
N PRO A 69 16.50 -3.65 2.81
CA PRO A 69 16.48 -3.92 1.38
C PRO A 69 17.69 -3.34 0.63
N LEU A 70 18.12 -2.13 1.03
CA LEU A 70 19.32 -1.49 0.49
C LEU A 70 20.58 -2.34 0.72
N THR A 71 20.74 -2.89 1.93
CA THR A 71 21.94 -3.68 2.25
C THR A 71 21.94 -5.03 1.55
N HIS A 72 20.79 -5.64 1.34
CA HIS A 72 20.68 -6.90 0.59
C HIS A 72 21.14 -6.71 -0.87
N VAL A 73 20.70 -5.63 -1.52
CA VAL A 73 21.10 -5.31 -2.90
C VAL A 73 22.59 -4.98 -2.99
N LEU A 74 23.11 -4.18 -2.07
CA LEU A 74 24.55 -3.86 -2.05
C LEU A 74 25.40 -5.09 -1.73
N LEU A 75 24.95 -5.95 -0.81
CA LEU A 75 25.66 -7.17 -0.44
C LEU A 75 25.74 -8.15 -1.61
N SER A 76 24.65 -8.33 -2.37
CA SER A 76 24.65 -9.25 -3.52
C SER A 76 25.64 -8.81 -4.61
N GLY A 77 25.80 -7.50 -4.81
CA GLY A 77 26.85 -6.96 -5.67
C GLY A 77 28.26 -7.14 -5.10
N LEU A 78 28.45 -6.90 -3.80
CA LEU A 78 29.75 -7.04 -3.11
C LEU A 78 30.25 -8.48 -3.02
N GLU A 79 29.35 -9.46 -2.91
CA GLU A 79 29.71 -10.88 -2.91
C GLU A 79 30.25 -11.35 -4.26
N ARG A 80 29.83 -10.69 -5.34
CA ARG A 80 30.28 -10.95 -6.72
C ARG A 80 31.24 -9.90 -7.24
N PHE A 81 31.90 -9.14 -6.37
CA PHE A 81 32.75 -8.01 -6.77
C PHE A 81 33.94 -8.41 -7.69
N ALA A 82 34.34 -9.69 -7.68
CA ALA A 82 35.37 -10.24 -8.56
C ALA A 82 34.90 -10.52 -10.00
N ASP A 83 33.58 -10.60 -10.24
CA ASP A 83 33.00 -10.92 -11.54
C ASP A 83 33.09 -9.74 -12.51
N LYS A 84 32.56 -9.89 -13.73
CA LYS A 84 32.43 -8.78 -14.68
C LYS A 84 31.38 -7.78 -14.20
N LYS A 85 31.53 -6.52 -14.60
CA LYS A 85 30.62 -5.44 -14.17
C LYS A 85 29.16 -5.76 -14.51
N GLU A 86 28.94 -6.31 -15.69
CA GLU A 86 27.61 -6.71 -16.18
C GLU A 86 26.96 -7.75 -15.24
N THR A 87 27.72 -8.75 -14.80
CA THR A 87 27.21 -9.80 -13.88
C THR A 87 26.86 -9.25 -12.50
N ILE A 88 27.63 -8.26 -12.01
CA ILE A 88 27.35 -7.58 -10.75
C ILE A 88 26.04 -6.80 -10.87
N GLU A 89 25.91 -6.00 -11.92
CA GLU A 89 24.73 -5.18 -12.20
C GLU A 89 23.47 -6.05 -12.33
N GLU A 90 23.50 -7.12 -13.14
CA GLU A 90 22.40 -8.08 -13.29
C GLU A 90 21.98 -8.71 -11.95
N THR A 91 22.96 -9.04 -11.08
CA THR A 91 22.67 -9.64 -9.77
C THR A 91 22.02 -8.63 -8.82
N MET A 92 22.51 -7.40 -8.82
CA MET A 92 21.97 -6.31 -8.00
C MET A 92 20.56 -5.93 -8.45
N GLU A 93 20.33 -5.81 -9.77
CA GLU A 93 19.00 -5.57 -10.34
C GLU A 93 18.02 -6.68 -9.98
N SER A 94 18.41 -7.94 -10.17
CA SER A 94 17.57 -9.10 -9.82
C SER A 94 17.20 -9.11 -8.32
N THR A 95 18.17 -8.82 -7.45
CA THR A 95 17.93 -8.71 -6.00
C THR A 95 17.02 -7.52 -5.69
N GLY A 96 17.23 -6.39 -6.36
CA GLY A 96 16.41 -5.18 -6.20
C GLY A 96 14.95 -5.43 -6.55
N LEU A 97 14.68 -6.11 -7.67
CA LEU A 97 13.32 -6.48 -8.07
C LEU A 97 12.64 -7.35 -7.01
N LEU A 98 13.35 -8.33 -6.43
CA LEU A 98 12.80 -9.15 -5.35
C LEU A 98 12.48 -8.31 -4.12
N GLU A 99 13.35 -7.38 -3.72
CA GLU A 99 13.10 -6.48 -2.59
C GLU A 99 11.91 -5.55 -2.84
N VAL A 100 11.74 -5.03 -4.06
CA VAL A 100 10.57 -4.22 -4.45
C VAL A 100 9.27 -5.00 -4.27
N VAL A 101 9.22 -6.26 -4.71
CA VAL A 101 8.04 -7.11 -4.50
C VAL A 101 7.66 -7.24 -3.01
N HIS A 102 8.66 -7.30 -2.11
CA HIS A 102 8.40 -7.36 -0.66
C HIS A 102 7.89 -6.02 -0.10
N LEU A 103 8.41 -4.91 -0.61
CA LEU A 103 7.97 -3.56 -0.25
C LEU A 103 6.52 -3.35 -0.69
N GLU A 104 6.15 -3.78 -1.89
CA GLU A 104 4.82 -3.58 -2.47
C GLU A 104 3.77 -4.61 -2.06
N LYS A 105 4.14 -5.69 -1.36
CA LYS A 105 3.31 -6.88 -1.08
C LYS A 105 1.81 -6.64 -0.79
N TYR A 106 1.44 -5.59 -0.06
CA TYR A 106 0.04 -5.30 0.30
C TYR A 106 -0.58 -4.11 -0.43
N LEU A 107 0.18 -3.37 -1.24
CA LEU A 107 -0.30 -2.19 -1.97
C LEU A 107 -1.38 -2.54 -3.00
N PRO A 108 -1.25 -3.62 -3.82
CA PRO A 108 -2.30 -4.01 -4.76
C PRO A 108 -3.63 -4.38 -4.05
N VAL A 109 -3.54 -5.00 -2.88
CA VAL A 109 -4.72 -5.34 -2.06
C VAL A 109 -5.38 -4.07 -1.56
N LEU A 110 -4.61 -3.08 -1.12
CA LEU A 110 -5.12 -1.80 -0.64
C LEU A 110 -5.85 -1.03 -1.75
N ALA A 111 -5.26 -0.97 -2.96
CA ALA A 111 -5.90 -0.40 -4.14
C ALA A 111 -7.22 -1.10 -4.47
N THR A 112 -7.23 -2.44 -4.44
CA THR A 112 -8.42 -3.25 -4.70
C THR A 112 -9.52 -2.96 -3.67
N ILE A 113 -9.19 -2.87 -2.38
CA ILE A 113 -10.16 -2.54 -1.32
C ILE A 113 -10.78 -1.16 -1.55
N ALA A 114 -9.99 -0.15 -1.96
CA ALA A 114 -10.51 1.17 -2.25
C ALA A 114 -11.54 1.16 -3.40
N SER A 115 -11.20 0.48 -4.51
CA SER A 115 -12.10 0.32 -5.65
C SER A 115 -13.37 -0.46 -5.28
N ILE A 116 -13.23 -1.61 -4.61
CA ILE A 116 -14.36 -2.44 -4.19
C ILE A 116 -15.26 -1.68 -3.21
N SER A 117 -14.71 -0.95 -2.25
CA SER A 117 -15.51 -0.17 -1.28
C SER A 117 -16.38 0.89 -1.97
N THR A 118 -15.83 1.55 -3.01
CA THR A 118 -16.58 2.51 -3.83
C THR A 118 -17.69 1.82 -4.62
N LEU A 119 -17.37 0.69 -5.27
CA LEU A 119 -18.35 -0.08 -6.03
C LEU A 119 -19.46 -0.65 -5.14
N LEU A 120 -19.13 -1.13 -3.95
CA LEU A 120 -20.11 -1.59 -2.96
C LEU A 120 -21.05 -0.44 -2.53
N GLY A 121 -20.50 0.76 -2.29
CA GLY A 121 -21.30 1.95 -2.04
C GLY A 121 -22.26 2.26 -3.19
N PHE A 122 -21.77 2.23 -4.43
CA PHE A 122 -22.60 2.41 -5.62
C PHE A 122 -23.69 1.35 -5.74
N THR A 123 -23.38 0.07 -5.51
CA THR A 123 -24.41 -1.00 -5.50
C THR A 123 -25.45 -0.79 -4.40
N GLY A 124 -25.07 -0.15 -3.29
CA GLY A 124 -26.00 0.31 -2.26
C GLY A 124 -27.03 1.29 -2.79
N THR A 125 -26.61 2.26 -3.62
CA THR A 125 -27.56 3.18 -4.26
C THR A 125 -28.55 2.45 -5.16
N VAL A 126 -28.06 1.55 -6.01
CA VAL A 126 -28.89 0.83 -6.98
C VAL A 126 -29.92 -0.03 -6.25
N THR A 127 -29.48 -0.80 -5.26
CA THR A 127 -30.37 -1.68 -4.48
C THR A 127 -31.37 -0.91 -3.63
N GLY A 128 -30.97 0.19 -3.00
CA GLY A 128 -31.88 1.05 -2.22
C GLY A 128 -32.94 1.73 -3.09
N MET A 129 -32.55 2.20 -4.29
CA MET A 129 -33.51 2.77 -5.25
C MET A 129 -34.47 1.72 -5.81
N ILE A 130 -34.01 0.51 -6.10
CA ILE A 130 -34.88 -0.60 -6.53
C ILE A 130 -35.96 -0.87 -5.47
N ARG A 131 -35.58 -0.96 -4.20
CA ARG A 131 -36.52 -1.15 -3.08
C ARG A 131 -37.51 -0.01 -2.94
N ALA A 132 -37.05 1.23 -3.11
CA ALA A 132 -37.91 2.41 -3.06
C ALA A 132 -39.00 2.36 -4.14
N PHE A 133 -38.64 2.02 -5.38
CA PHE A 133 -39.62 1.90 -6.48
C PHE A 133 -40.53 0.68 -6.35
N GLN A 134 -40.04 -0.45 -5.83
CA GLN A 134 -40.87 -1.61 -5.52
C GLN A 134 -41.96 -1.27 -4.50
N ALA A 135 -41.62 -0.51 -3.45
CA ALA A 135 -42.60 -0.09 -2.45
C ALA A 135 -43.71 0.82 -3.04
N ILE A 136 -43.38 1.66 -4.02
CA ILE A 136 -44.40 2.44 -4.76
C ILE A 136 -45.29 1.50 -5.58
N ALA A 137 -44.70 0.54 -6.30
CA ALA A 137 -45.44 -0.38 -7.15
C ALA A 137 -46.42 -1.26 -6.37
N GLU A 138 -46.05 -1.68 -5.16
CA GLU A 138 -46.89 -2.50 -4.28
C GLU A 138 -48.04 -1.72 -3.64
N THR A 139 -47.78 -0.48 -3.20
CA THR A 139 -48.77 0.34 -2.49
C THR A 139 -49.66 1.15 -3.44
N GLY A 140 -49.23 1.37 -4.68
CA GLY A 140 -49.90 2.24 -5.65
C GLY A 140 -49.88 3.72 -5.26
N VAL A 141 -49.24 4.08 -4.15
CA VAL A 141 -49.20 5.44 -3.59
C VAL A 141 -47.76 5.93 -3.59
N SER A 142 -47.51 7.03 -4.29
CA SER A 142 -46.26 7.76 -4.18
C SER A 142 -46.31 8.70 -2.98
N SER A 143 -45.71 8.29 -1.86
CA SER A 143 -45.49 9.20 -0.72
C SER A 143 -44.02 9.22 -0.30
N PRO A 144 -43.48 10.37 0.14
CA PRO A 144 -42.11 10.48 0.64
C PRO A 144 -41.80 9.50 1.80
N ALA A 145 -42.82 9.15 2.60
CA ALA A 145 -42.69 8.19 3.69
C ALA A 145 -42.43 6.75 3.18
N ILE A 146 -42.99 6.39 2.02
CA ILE A 146 -42.86 5.05 1.42
C ILE A 146 -41.48 4.86 0.78
N VAL A 147 -40.98 5.86 0.04
CA VAL A 147 -39.65 5.79 -0.60
C VAL A 147 -38.49 6.15 0.31
N GLY A 148 -38.74 6.91 1.37
CA GLY A 148 -37.70 7.49 2.22
C GLY A 148 -36.76 6.45 2.84
N GLY A 149 -37.27 5.24 3.16
CA GLY A 149 -36.45 4.15 3.71
C GLY A 149 -35.37 3.66 2.74
N GLY A 150 -35.75 3.34 1.49
CA GLY A 150 -34.81 2.83 0.48
C GLY A 150 -33.79 3.88 0.03
N ILE A 151 -34.21 5.14 -0.07
CA ILE A 151 -33.30 6.27 -0.40
C ILE A 151 -32.32 6.50 0.75
N ALA A 152 -32.78 6.46 2.00
CA ALA A 152 -31.90 6.62 3.16
C ALA A 152 -30.87 5.48 3.26
N GLU A 153 -31.29 4.23 3.04
CA GLU A 153 -30.38 3.07 2.97
C GLU A 153 -29.30 3.29 1.90
N ALA A 154 -29.71 3.65 0.67
CA ALA A 154 -28.82 3.95 -0.44
C ALA A 154 -27.74 4.98 -0.10
N LEU A 155 -28.14 6.11 0.50
CA LEU A 155 -27.23 7.19 0.84
C LEU A 155 -26.26 6.80 1.95
N ILE A 156 -26.72 6.07 2.97
CA ILE A 156 -25.87 5.62 4.09
C ILE A 156 -24.78 4.66 3.58
N THR A 157 -25.15 3.70 2.75
CA THR A 157 -24.20 2.69 2.21
C THR A 157 -23.15 3.34 1.31
N THR A 158 -23.55 4.33 0.53
CA THR A 158 -22.63 5.11 -0.31
C THR A 158 -21.64 5.91 0.51
N ALA A 159 -22.14 6.64 1.52
CA ALA A 159 -21.31 7.42 2.42
C ALA A 159 -20.29 6.52 3.14
N ALA A 160 -20.72 5.34 3.60
CA ALA A 160 -19.83 4.36 4.23
C ALA A 160 -18.74 3.85 3.27
N GLY A 161 -19.10 3.50 2.03
CA GLY A 161 -18.15 3.07 1.00
C GLY A 161 -17.09 4.12 0.70
N LEU A 162 -17.50 5.39 0.54
CA LEU A 162 -16.60 6.52 0.32
C LEU A 162 -15.71 6.81 1.53
N PHE A 163 -16.24 6.71 2.74
CA PHE A 163 -15.49 6.93 3.98
C PHE A 163 -14.34 5.92 4.15
N ILE A 164 -14.49 4.71 3.61
CA ILE A 164 -13.43 3.69 3.59
C ILE A 164 -12.50 3.91 2.40
N ALA A 165 -13.06 4.13 1.20
CA ALA A 165 -12.28 4.23 -0.02
C ALA A 165 -11.33 5.42 -0.03
N VAL A 166 -11.78 6.60 0.41
CA VAL A 166 -10.98 7.84 0.33
C VAL A 166 -9.68 7.74 1.14
N PRO A 167 -9.69 7.41 2.45
CA PRO A 167 -8.46 7.22 3.20
C PRO A 167 -7.60 6.09 2.64
N THR A 168 -8.22 4.98 2.22
CA THR A 168 -7.50 3.83 1.66
C THR A 168 -6.71 4.21 0.41
N THR A 169 -7.31 4.98 -0.51
CA THR A 169 -6.63 5.50 -1.71
C THR A 169 -5.50 6.45 -1.37
N VAL A 170 -5.69 7.35 -0.39
CA VAL A 170 -4.65 8.27 0.05
C VAL A 170 -3.43 7.51 0.58
N PHE A 171 -3.64 6.53 1.45
CA PHE A 171 -2.55 5.71 1.98
C PHE A 171 -1.89 4.83 0.91
N TYR A 172 -2.65 4.27 -0.03
CA TYR A 172 -2.10 3.56 -1.18
C TYR A 172 -1.09 4.44 -1.93
N HIS A 173 -1.50 5.64 -2.37
CA HIS A 173 -0.60 6.53 -3.10
C HIS A 173 0.59 7.01 -2.26
N TYR A 174 0.38 7.28 -0.97
CA TYR A 174 1.47 7.63 -0.06
C TYR A 174 2.51 6.51 0.03
N PHE A 175 2.07 5.26 0.18
CA PHE A 175 2.95 4.11 0.25
C PHE A 175 3.65 3.82 -1.07
N THR A 176 2.96 3.91 -2.21
CA THR A 176 3.59 3.78 -3.54
C THR A 176 4.70 4.81 -3.72
N HIS A 177 4.43 6.09 -3.42
CA HIS A 177 5.44 7.14 -3.54
C HIS A 177 6.65 6.92 -2.62
N TRP A 178 6.40 6.40 -1.41
CA TRP A 178 7.47 6.03 -0.49
C TRP A 178 8.35 4.89 -1.04
N VAL A 179 7.73 3.86 -1.62
CA VAL A 179 8.45 2.75 -2.26
C VAL A 179 9.26 3.25 -3.45
N ASP A 180 8.67 4.05 -4.35
CA ASP A 180 9.36 4.62 -5.51
C ASP A 180 10.59 5.43 -5.09
N SER A 181 10.45 6.28 -4.08
CA SER A 181 11.55 7.08 -3.53
C SER A 181 12.67 6.20 -2.98
N PHE A 182 12.31 5.07 -2.39
CA PHE A 182 13.27 4.12 -1.84
C PHE A 182 13.95 3.27 -2.92
N VAL A 183 13.27 2.94 -4.02
CA VAL A 183 13.88 2.30 -5.20
C VAL A 183 14.95 3.20 -5.81
N LEU A 184 14.65 4.49 -5.99
CA LEU A 184 15.63 5.47 -6.47
C LEU A 184 16.86 5.56 -5.56
N GLU A 185 16.66 5.41 -4.24
CA GLU A 185 17.77 5.36 -3.29
C GLU A 185 18.65 4.13 -3.51
N ILE A 186 18.05 2.94 -3.68
CA ILE A 186 18.78 1.70 -3.99
C ILE A 186 19.57 1.87 -5.28
N GLU A 187 18.95 2.32 -6.37
CA GLU A 187 19.61 2.54 -7.66
C GLU A 187 20.81 3.51 -7.55
N LYS A 188 20.63 4.61 -6.82
CA LYS A 188 21.71 5.58 -6.56
C LYS A 188 22.92 4.91 -5.91
N TYR A 189 22.72 4.10 -4.86
CA TYR A 189 23.82 3.44 -4.17
C TYR A 189 24.41 2.30 -5.00
N SER A 190 23.60 1.57 -5.76
CA SER A 190 24.07 0.55 -6.70
C SER A 190 25.01 1.14 -7.74
N HIS A 191 24.64 2.25 -8.37
CA HIS A 191 25.51 2.95 -9.31
C HIS A 191 26.78 3.49 -8.66
N ARG A 192 26.71 3.99 -7.43
CA ARG A 192 27.91 4.44 -6.70
C ARG A 192 28.86 3.29 -6.40
N LEU A 193 28.34 2.14 -6.00
CA LEU A 193 29.14 0.93 -5.79
C LEU A 193 29.82 0.48 -7.09
N LEU A 194 29.10 0.48 -8.21
CA LEU A 194 29.66 0.09 -9.51
C LEU A 194 30.77 1.04 -10.03
N LYS A 195 30.74 2.32 -9.64
CA LYS A 195 31.78 3.32 -9.99
C LYS A 195 33.09 3.16 -9.22
N LEU A 196 33.11 2.32 -8.19
CA LEU A 196 34.30 2.11 -7.37
C LEU A 196 35.36 1.26 -8.05
N ARG A 197 34.93 0.43 -9.01
CA ARG A 197 35.80 -0.33 -9.91
C ARG A 197 36.32 0.56 -11.03
#